data_AF-A0A319DML7-F1
#
_entry.id   AF-A0A319DML7-F1
#
_cell.length_a   1.000
_cell.length_b   1.000
_cell.length_c   1.000
_cell.angle_alpha   90.00
_cell.angle_beta   90.00
_cell.angle_gamma   90.00
#
_symmetry.space_group_name_H-M   'P 1'
#
loop_
_entity.id
_entity.type
_entity.pdbx_description
1 polymer ?
#
loop_
_entity_poly.entity_id
_entity_poly.type
_entity_poly.pdbx_seq_one_letter_code
_entity_poly.pdbx_strand_id
1 'polypeptide(L)'
;RDRILRLIRVILFEFLRMIHSGPMRILGDTLNSMLDPKDYLGSIRPFATQVQDCLREYNANNETRFIAVNIYPGKHSYFVVDLNNTNYDYQTAHECKTSVPV
;
A
#
# COMPACT_ATOMS: atom_id res chain seq x y z
N ARG A 1 15.07 -7.97 5.09
CA ARG A 1 14.26 -6.75 4.87
C ARG A 1 14.68 -6.02 3.59
N ASP A 2 15.93 -5.59 3.44
CA ASP A 2 16.38 -4.78 2.29
C ASP A 2 16.19 -5.46 0.92
N ARG A 3 16.38 -6.77 0.86
CA ARG A 3 16.06 -7.56 -0.36
C ARG A 3 14.60 -7.38 -0.78
N ILE A 4 13.67 -7.35 0.17
CA ILE A 4 12.24 -7.21 -0.10
C ILE A 4 11.92 -5.80 -0.58
N LEU A 5 12.52 -4.78 0.05
CA LEU A 5 12.37 -3.39 -0.41
C LEU A 5 12.86 -3.20 -1.85
N ARG A 6 14.00 -3.83 -2.20
CA ARG A 6 14.48 -3.84 -3.59
C ARG A 6 13.53 -4.56 -4.55
N LEU A 7 12.95 -5.69 -4.13
CA LEU A 7 11.98 -6.42 -4.95
C LEU A 7 10.69 -5.63 -5.17
N ILE A 8 10.17 -4.96 -4.14
CA ILE A 8 9.02 -4.05 -4.26
C ILE A 8 9.29 -3.03 -5.38
N ARG A 9 10.47 -2.40 -5.37
CA ARG A 9 10.85 -1.45 -6.42
C ARG A 9 10.80 -2.07 -7.81
N VAL A 10 11.50 -3.19 -8.02
CA VAL A 10 11.59 -3.82 -9.35
C VAL A 10 10.20 -4.19 -9.86
N ILE A 11 9.41 -4.90 -9.05
CA ILE A 11 8.07 -5.37 -9.42
C ILE A 11 7.14 -4.20 -9.70
N LEU A 12 7.17 -3.16 -8.86
CA LEU A 12 6.29 -2.01 -9.03
C LEU A 12 6.61 -1.25 -10.31
N PHE A 13 7.89 -1.02 -10.63
CA PHE A 13 8.26 -0.36 -11.88
C PHE A 13 7.89 -1.17 -13.12
N GLU A 14 8.04 -2.49 -13.10
CA GLU A 14 7.58 -3.36 -14.18
C GLU A 14 6.06 -3.29 -14.34
N PHE A 15 5.33 -3.37 -13.24
CA PHE A 15 3.87 -3.29 -13.23
C PHE A 15 3.35 -1.93 -13.72
N LEU A 16 3.93 -0.81 -13.26
CA LEU A 16 3.54 0.55 -13.66
C LEU A 16 3.72 0.78 -15.17
N ARG A 17 4.70 0.12 -15.80
CA ARG A 17 4.90 0.19 -17.26
C ARG A 17 3.81 -0.53 -18.06
N MET A 18 3.07 -1.44 -17.43
CA MET A 18 2.04 -2.26 -18.10
C MET A 18 0.63 -1.70 -17.96
N ILE A 19 0.39 -0.83 -16.98
CA ILE A 19 -0.93 -0.28 -16.69
C ILE A 19 -1.09 1.13 -17.25
N HIS A 20 -2.32 1.50 -17.60
CA HIS A 20 -2.65 2.87 -17.97
C HIS A 20 -2.83 3.74 -16.73
N SER A 21 -2.69 5.06 -16.88
CA SER A 21 -2.87 6.00 -15.78
C SER A 21 -4.31 5.99 -15.26
N GLY A 22 -4.49 5.80 -13.96
CA GLY A 22 -5.79 5.84 -13.29
C GLY A 22 -5.65 5.69 -11.77
N PRO A 23 -6.73 5.91 -11.01
CA PRO A 23 -6.75 5.63 -9.58
C PRO A 23 -6.49 4.15 -9.31
N MET A 24 -5.68 3.86 -8.30
CA MET A 24 -5.31 2.48 -7.95
C MET A 24 -5.17 2.32 -6.44
N ARG A 25 -5.51 1.12 -5.96
CA ARG A 25 -5.28 0.70 -4.58
C ARG A 25 -4.32 -0.48 -4.56
N ILE A 26 -3.19 -0.32 -3.87
CA ILE A 26 -2.15 -1.33 -3.73
C ILE A 26 -2.26 -1.94 -2.33
N LEU A 27 -2.48 -3.25 -2.28
CA LEU A 27 -2.51 -4.04 -1.05
C LEU A 27 -1.18 -4.79 -0.89
N GLY A 28 -0.48 -4.55 0.20
CA GLY A 28 0.68 -5.35 0.59
C GLY A 28 0.31 -6.39 1.63
N ASP A 29 0.53 -7.67 1.31
CA ASP A 29 0.44 -8.79 2.26
C ASP A 29 1.84 -9.06 2.86
N THR A 30 1.95 -9.01 4.18
CA THR A 30 3.20 -9.24 4.91
C THR A 30 3.03 -10.30 5.99
N LEU A 31 3.91 -11.30 6.00
CA LEU A 31 3.96 -12.29 7.09
C LEU A 31 4.29 -11.63 8.43
N ASN A 32 3.55 -11.98 9.48
CA ASN A 32 3.78 -11.42 10.82
C ASN A 32 5.19 -11.74 11.37
N SER A 33 5.79 -12.85 10.95
CA SER A 33 7.15 -13.24 11.32
C SER A 33 8.22 -12.27 10.84
N MET A 34 7.89 -11.38 9.89
CA MET A 34 8.79 -10.34 9.39
C MET A 34 8.62 -8.99 10.09
N LEU A 35 7.64 -8.89 10.99
CA LEU A 35 7.24 -7.66 11.65
C LEU A 35 7.62 -7.69 13.13
N ASP A 36 7.71 -6.52 13.73
CA ASP A 36 7.89 -6.43 15.17
C ASP A 36 6.53 -6.67 15.85
N PRO A 37 6.36 -7.76 16.63
CA PRO A 37 5.10 -8.03 17.30
C PRO A 37 4.73 -6.97 18.34
N LYS A 38 5.68 -6.13 18.78
CA LYS A 38 5.44 -5.00 19.68
C LYS A 38 5.14 -3.70 18.94
N ASP A 39 5.43 -3.64 17.64
CA ASP A 39 5.20 -2.45 16.81
C ASP A 39 4.92 -2.85 15.34
N TYR A 40 3.75 -3.42 15.10
CA TYR A 40 3.32 -3.80 13.75
C TYR A 40 3.27 -2.59 12.80
N LEU A 41 2.75 -1.45 13.28
CA LEU A 41 2.59 -0.26 12.45
C LEU A 41 3.93 0.31 12.02
N GLY A 42 4.87 0.49 12.96
CA GLY A 42 6.21 0.97 12.65
C GLY A 42 7.03 -0.02 11.84
N SER A 43 6.87 -1.33 12.05
CA SER A 43 7.57 -2.34 11.27
C SER A 43 7.03 -2.50 9.83
N ILE A 44 5.73 -2.25 9.60
CA ILE A 44 5.12 -2.21 8.26
C ILE A 44 5.45 -0.93 7.49
N ARG A 45 5.51 0.22 8.17
CA ARG A 45 5.61 1.54 7.53
C ARG A 45 6.70 1.61 6.44
N PRO A 46 7.91 1.06 6.61
CA PRO A 46 8.94 1.11 5.56
C PRO A 46 8.56 0.40 4.26
N PHE A 47 7.72 -0.63 4.28
CA PHE A 47 7.23 -1.26 3.05
C PHE A 47 6.24 -0.34 2.32
N ALA A 48 5.30 0.27 3.06
CA ALA A 48 4.36 1.24 2.51
C ALA A 48 5.09 2.47 1.96
N THR A 49 6.05 3.02 2.70
CA THR A 49 6.89 4.15 2.26
C THR A 49 7.66 3.81 1.00
N GLN A 50 8.27 2.61 0.91
CA GLN A 50 8.95 2.18 -0.31
C GLN A 50 8.03 2.17 -1.53
N VAL A 51 6.77 1.72 -1.37
CA VAL A 51 5.77 1.78 -2.44
C VAL A 51 5.48 3.23 -2.82
N GLN A 52 5.18 4.10 -1.85
CA GLN A 52 4.89 5.51 -2.09
C GLN A 52 6.04 6.24 -2.80
N ASP A 53 7.28 5.93 -2.44
CA ASP A 53 8.47 6.56 -3.02
C ASP A 53 8.70 6.07 -4.44
N CYS A 54 8.52 4.78 -4.72
CA CYS A 54 8.58 4.25 -6.09
C CYS A 54 7.51 4.86 -6.99
N LEU A 55 6.29 5.05 -6.48
CA LEU A 55 5.20 5.70 -7.22
C LEU A 55 5.52 7.16 -7.56
N ARG A 56 6.03 7.91 -6.59
CA ARG A 56 6.42 9.32 -6.80
C ARG A 56 7.63 9.47 -7.71
N GLU A 57 8.59 8.54 -7.65
CA GLU A 57 9.73 8.51 -8.56
C GLU A 57 9.30 8.19 -9.99
N TYR A 58 8.38 7.24 -10.17
CA TYR A 58 7.86 6.89 -11.49
C TYR A 58 7.14 8.08 -12.16
N ASN A 59 6.37 8.86 -11.39
CA ASN A 59 5.78 10.10 -11.84
C ASN A 59 5.59 11.06 -10.66
N ALA A 60 6.23 12.23 -10.72
CA ALA A 60 6.20 13.23 -9.67
C ALA A 60 4.78 13.79 -9.38
N ASN A 61 3.85 13.65 -10.32
CA ASN A 61 2.45 14.06 -10.16
C ASN A 61 1.60 12.99 -9.44
N ASN A 62 2.16 11.83 -9.11
CA ASN A 62 1.43 10.80 -8.39
C ASN A 62 1.16 11.23 -6.95
N GLU A 63 -0.11 11.32 -6.61
CA GLU A 63 -0.56 11.50 -5.23
C GLU A 63 -0.76 10.15 -4.58
N THR A 64 -0.10 9.93 -3.44
CA THR A 64 -0.20 8.65 -2.72
C THR A 64 -0.68 8.86 -1.30
N ARG A 65 -1.47 7.90 -0.78
CA ARG A 65 -1.95 7.94 0.60
C ARG A 65 -1.84 6.56 1.24
N PHE A 66 -1.12 6.48 2.36
CA PHE A 66 -1.12 5.29 3.20
C PHE A 66 -2.39 5.28 4.05
N ILE A 67 -3.27 4.29 3.83
CA ILE A 67 -4.65 4.31 4.34
C ILE A 67 -4.78 3.59 5.67
N ALA A 68 -4.32 2.34 5.73
CA ALA A 68 -4.59 1.48 6.86
C ALA A 68 -3.56 0.35 6.95
N VAL A 69 -3.48 -0.19 8.17
CA VAL A 69 -2.89 -1.50 8.46
C VAL A 69 -3.98 -2.38 9.06
N ASN A 70 -4.10 -3.62 8.59
CA ASN A 70 -4.95 -4.62 9.23
C ASN A 70 -4.09 -5.80 9.67
N ILE A 71 -4.21 -6.19 10.94
CA ILE A 71 -3.36 -7.20 11.56
C ILE A 71 -4.23 -8.43 11.83
N TYR A 72 -3.81 -9.58 11.29
CA TYR A 72 -4.38 -10.88 11.64
C TYR A 72 -3.35 -11.62 12.48
N PRO A 73 -3.50 -11.63 13.83
CA PRO A 73 -2.50 -12.20 14.73
C PRO A 73 -2.11 -13.63 14.36
N GLY A 74 -0.81 -13.92 14.43
CA GLY A 74 -0.25 -15.24 14.11
C GLY A 74 -0.23 -15.62 12.63
N LYS A 75 -0.73 -14.78 11.71
CA LYS A 75 -0.76 -15.05 10.27
C LYS A 75 -0.09 -13.94 9.45
N HIS A 76 -0.89 -12.96 9.02
CA HIS A 76 -0.50 -11.92 8.08
C HIS A 76 -0.92 -10.55 8.60
N SER A 77 -0.18 -9.53 8.19
CA SER A 77 -0.55 -8.14 8.35
C SER A 77 -0.57 -7.50 6.96
N TYR A 78 -1.53 -6.61 6.77
CA TYR A 78 -1.82 -6.00 5.50
C TYR A 78 -1.61 -4.50 5.60
N PHE A 79 -1.11 -3.89 4.53
CA PHE A 79 -1.09 -2.43 4.40
C PHE A 79 -1.69 -2.00 3.08
N VAL A 80 -2.29 -0.81 3.05
CA VAL A 80 -2.95 -0.27 1.85
C VAL A 80 -2.39 1.09 1.48
N VAL A 81 -1.93 1.24 0.22
CA VAL A 81 -1.54 2.53 -0.36
C VAL A 81 -2.44 2.83 -1.54
N ASP A 82 -3.13 3.98 -1.49
CA ASP A 82 -3.87 4.50 -2.64
C ASP A 82 -2.96 5.39 -3.49
N LEU A 83 -3.19 5.35 -4.80
CA LEU A 83 -2.55 6.14 -5.84
C LEU A 83 -3.62 6.90 -6.63
N ASN A 84 -3.46 8.21 -6.75
CA ASN A 84 -4.31 9.12 -7.55
C ASN A 84 -5.81 8.99 -7.26
N ASN A 85 -6.16 8.53 -6.05
CA ASN A 85 -7.54 8.39 -5.59
C ASN A 85 -7.98 9.68 -4.88
N THR A 86 -7.83 10.81 -5.57
CA THR A 86 -7.99 12.17 -5.02
C THR A 86 -9.45 12.52 -4.73
N ASN A 87 -10.38 11.93 -5.48
CA ASN A 87 -11.82 12.14 -5.32
C ASN A 87 -12.44 11.25 -4.22
N TYR A 88 -11.67 10.37 -3.58
CA TYR A 88 -12.17 9.51 -2.53
C TYR A 88 -12.26 10.26 -1.20
N ASP A 89 -13.47 10.34 -0.64
CA ASP A 89 -13.69 10.94 0.67
C ASP A 89 -13.34 9.95 1.79
N TYR A 90 -12.11 10.07 2.29
CA TYR A 90 -11.64 9.25 3.41
C TYR A 90 -12.33 9.58 4.74
N GLN A 91 -12.90 10.78 4.88
CA GLN A 91 -13.55 11.18 6.12
C GLN A 91 -14.87 10.42 6.29
N THR A 92 -15.66 10.30 5.22
CA THR A 92 -16.94 9.58 5.22
C THR A 92 -16.85 8.15 4.71
N ALA A 93 -15.66 7.66 4.34
CA ALA A 93 -15.45 6.31 3.80
C ALA A 93 -16.07 5.19 4.66
N HIS A 94 -16.02 5.33 5.98
CA HIS A 94 -16.59 4.38 6.94
C HIS A 94 -18.13 4.38 6.97
N GLU A 95 -18.77 5.44 6.46
CA GLU A 95 -20.22 5.57 6.32
C GLU A 95 -20.72 4.97 5.01
N CYS A 96 -19.83 4.79 4.02
CA CYS A 96 -20.13 4.19 2.73
C CYS A 96 -20.38 2.68 2.90
N LYS A 97 -21.66 2.31 3.02
CA LYS A 97 -22.12 0.91 3.11
C LYS A 97 -22.31 0.23 1.76
N THR A 98 -21.97 0.92 0.67
CA THR A 98 -22.08 0.37 -0.68
C THR A 98 -21.15 -0.83 -0.78
N SER A 99 -21.71 -2.04 -0.88
CA SER A 99 -20.91 -3.24 -1.11
C SER A 99 -20.09 -3.06 -2.38
N VAL A 100 -18.78 -3.17 -2.27
CA VAL A 100 -17.92 -3.29 -3.45
C VAL A 100 -18.28 -4.62 -4.11
N PRO A 101 -18.76 -4.62 -5.36
CA PRO A 101 -19.04 -5.88 -6.05
C PRO A 101 -17.76 -6.70 -6.18
N VAL A 102 -17.86 -7.97 -5.78
CA VAL A 102 -16.83 -9.01 -5.96
C VAL A 102 -16.96 -9.65 -7.34
#